data_AF-A0A4P7RVJ4-F1
#
_entry.id   AF-A0A4P7RVJ4-F1
#
_cell.length_a   1.000
_cell.length_b   1.000
_cell.length_c   1.000
_cell.angle_alpha   90.00
_cell.angle_beta   90.00
_cell.angle_gamma   90.00
#
_symmetry.space_group_name_H-M   'P 1'
#
loop_
_entity.id
_entity.type
_entity.pdbx_description
1 polymer ?
#
loop_
_entity_poly.entity_id
_entity_poly.type
_entity_poly.pdbx_seq_one_letter_code
_entity_poly.pdbx_strand_id
1 'polypeptide(L)'
;MPATRYSYTAIALHWLIALLLAFQIALGWALEGNNSPELFARYQLHKSIGITILLLSLARLVIRFVLPRPPASDGPAWARMLAAIVHWLFYLVMILGPLTGWLLVSTARVQVPTLLYGIVPWPHLPVGRSWHELAESIHGAMAWLAIGLFALHIAGALRHQWLLGKPELQRMIPFARGKAVGAAIGALVLVAGAFAVGQMVYPERSRTVAENAAPAPTAAPVAPPVAPAASATEDTKAPVEDVAQEVPADTVEPLADWTVAPGGRLGFTARWNGEAVNGSFDRWRAAIRFSPDELARSTIRVTVDLASTDTGDGQRDDSLKGGDFFNVSAHPNAAFTARDVRHLGGDRYEARGTLDLRGASKPATVRFTLRIDGDKARVAGTARIDRTAFGVGQGEWAATDAIAAAVDVDFSFNATRPAP
;
A
#
# COMPACT_ATOMS: atom_id res chain seq x y z
N MET A 1 -39.27 -37.78 -17.72
CA MET A 1 -38.33 -38.40 -16.76
C MET A 1 -37.76 -37.30 -15.87
N PRO A 2 -37.76 -37.43 -14.53
CA PRO A 2 -37.09 -36.45 -13.66
C PRO A 2 -35.61 -36.35 -14.02
N ALA A 3 -35.03 -35.15 -13.95
CA ALA A 3 -33.62 -34.93 -14.22
C ALA A 3 -32.78 -35.78 -13.26
N THR A 4 -31.94 -36.67 -13.79
CA THR A 4 -31.09 -37.56 -12.99
C THR A 4 -29.77 -36.91 -12.58
N ARG A 5 -29.45 -35.73 -13.14
CA ARG A 5 -28.21 -34.97 -12.91
C ARG A 5 -28.46 -33.46 -12.89
N TYR A 6 -27.60 -32.73 -12.18
CA TYR A 6 -27.57 -31.27 -12.24
C TYR A 6 -27.07 -30.80 -13.60
N SER A 7 -27.47 -29.59 -14.00
CA SER A 7 -26.92 -28.96 -15.21
C SER A 7 -25.43 -28.65 -15.03
N TYR A 8 -24.68 -28.64 -16.13
CA TYR A 8 -23.26 -28.25 -16.11
C TYR A 8 -23.04 -26.87 -15.51
N THR A 9 -23.94 -25.91 -15.76
CA THR A 9 -23.89 -24.56 -15.18
C THR A 9 -23.98 -24.59 -13.66
N ALA A 10 -24.91 -25.38 -13.09
CA ALA A 10 -25.06 -25.49 -11.65
C ALA A 10 -23.83 -26.14 -11.00
N ILE A 11 -23.24 -27.13 -11.66
CA ILE A 11 -22.01 -27.81 -11.24
C ILE A 11 -20.82 -26.84 -11.28
N ALA A 12 -20.63 -26.12 -12.38
CA ALA A 12 -19.53 -25.17 -12.56
C ALA A 12 -19.59 -24.05 -11.51
N LEU A 13 -20.76 -23.44 -11.30
CA LEU A 13 -20.93 -22.42 -10.27
C LEU A 13 -20.67 -22.95 -8.86
N HIS A 14 -21.09 -24.19 -8.56
CA HIS A 14 -20.82 -24.79 -7.26
C HIS A 14 -19.32 -24.92 -7.00
N TRP A 15 -18.55 -25.49 -7.94
CA TRP A 15 -17.11 -25.68 -7.76
C TRP A 15 -16.33 -24.38 -7.77
N LEU A 16 -16.68 -23.45 -8.67
CA LEU A 16 -16.04 -22.15 -8.70
C LEU A 16 -16.21 -21.43 -7.35
N ILE A 17 -17.43 -21.37 -6.83
CA ILE A 17 -17.69 -20.74 -5.53
C ILE A 17 -17.01 -21.51 -4.39
N ALA A 18 -17.02 -22.84 -4.41
CA ALA A 18 -16.37 -23.65 -3.38
C ALA A 18 -14.85 -23.39 -3.32
N LEU A 19 -14.19 -23.28 -4.48
CA LEU A 19 -12.75 -22.97 -4.56
C LEU A 19 -12.46 -21.54 -4.12
N LEU A 20 -13.26 -20.57 -4.57
CA LEU A 20 -13.13 -19.16 -4.14
C LEU A 20 -13.36 -19.02 -2.63
N LEU A 21 -14.36 -19.71 -2.07
CA LEU A 21 -14.63 -19.69 -0.64
C LEU A 21 -13.48 -20.30 0.17
N ALA A 22 -12.93 -21.43 -0.28
CA ALA A 22 -11.76 -22.03 0.36
C ALA A 22 -10.53 -21.10 0.31
N PHE A 23 -10.27 -20.48 -0.83
CA PHE A 23 -9.22 -19.47 -0.98
C PHE A 23 -9.46 -18.25 -0.08
N GLN A 24 -10.69 -17.73 -0.02
CA GLN A 24 -11.06 -16.58 0.80
C GLN A 24 -10.85 -16.84 2.28
N ILE A 25 -11.21 -18.05 2.74
CA ILE A 25 -10.97 -18.51 4.11
C ILE A 25 -9.46 -18.54 4.40
N ALA A 26 -8.65 -19.12 3.51
CA ALA A 26 -7.19 -19.14 3.65
C ALA A 26 -6.58 -17.73 3.68
N LEU A 27 -7.02 -16.85 2.79
CA LEU A 27 -6.58 -15.46 2.70
C LEU A 27 -6.91 -14.68 3.97
N GLY A 28 -8.01 -15.02 4.67
CA GLY A 28 -8.40 -14.39 5.93
C GLY A 28 -7.30 -14.41 7.00
N TRP A 29 -6.61 -15.54 7.19
CA TRP A 29 -5.46 -15.61 8.10
C TRP A 29 -4.27 -14.78 7.62
N ALA A 30 -4.08 -14.69 6.31
CA ALA A 30 -3.03 -13.87 5.73
C ALA A 30 -3.31 -12.35 5.83
N LEU A 31 -4.42 -11.92 6.42
CA LEU A 31 -4.69 -10.50 6.73
C LEU A 31 -4.19 -10.10 8.13
N GLU A 32 -3.65 -11.03 8.90
CA GLU A 32 -2.99 -10.73 10.17
C GLU A 32 -1.53 -10.31 9.94
N GLY A 33 -1.09 -9.26 10.63
CA GLY A 33 0.29 -8.81 10.58
C GLY A 33 0.46 -7.30 10.74
N ASN A 34 1.70 -6.85 10.61
CA ASN A 34 2.03 -5.43 10.66
C ASN A 34 1.53 -4.72 9.40
N ASN A 35 1.09 -3.49 9.59
CA ASN A 35 0.59 -2.62 8.52
C ASN A 35 1.69 -2.34 7.48
N SER A 36 1.68 -3.09 6.37
CA SER A 36 2.61 -2.97 5.26
C SER A 36 1.87 -2.78 3.93
N PRO A 37 2.53 -2.32 2.85
CA PRO A 37 1.91 -2.23 1.53
C PRO A 37 1.41 -3.58 1.01
N GLU A 38 2.13 -4.65 1.33
CA GLU A 38 1.73 -6.01 0.97
C GLU A 38 0.44 -6.41 1.69
N LEU A 39 0.31 -6.05 2.98
CA LEU A 39 -0.93 -6.30 3.72
C LEU A 39 -2.11 -5.54 3.09
N PHE A 40 -1.88 -4.30 2.65
CA PHE A 40 -2.88 -3.52 1.95
C PHE A 40 -3.36 -4.18 0.65
N ALA A 41 -2.44 -4.69 -0.17
CA ALA A 41 -2.78 -5.44 -1.38
C ALA A 41 -3.61 -6.70 -1.06
N ARG A 42 -3.26 -7.42 0.01
CA ARG A 42 -4.03 -8.60 0.48
C ARG A 42 -5.45 -8.22 0.91
N TYR A 43 -5.65 -7.10 1.62
CA TYR A 43 -6.98 -6.59 1.93
C TYR A 43 -7.81 -6.29 0.68
N GLN A 44 -7.21 -5.71 -0.35
CA GLN A 44 -7.91 -5.39 -1.60
C GLN A 44 -8.28 -6.66 -2.39
N LEU A 45 -7.39 -7.65 -2.42
CA LEU A 45 -7.69 -8.96 -3.01
C LEU A 45 -8.84 -9.66 -2.26
N HIS A 46 -8.82 -9.63 -0.93
CA HIS A 46 -9.87 -10.19 -0.08
C HIS A 46 -11.23 -9.54 -0.39
N LYS A 47 -11.29 -8.20 -0.47
CA LYS A 47 -12.51 -7.48 -0.86
C LYS A 47 -13.00 -7.89 -2.26
N SER A 48 -12.08 -7.95 -3.23
CA SER A 48 -12.40 -8.27 -4.63
C SER A 48 -13.00 -9.67 -4.78
N ILE A 49 -12.40 -10.68 -4.15
CA ILE A 49 -12.90 -12.05 -4.19
C ILE A 49 -14.19 -12.19 -3.40
N GLY A 50 -14.33 -11.50 -2.26
CA GLY A 50 -15.57 -11.45 -1.48
C GLY A 50 -16.76 -10.96 -2.32
N ILE A 51 -16.60 -9.86 -3.07
CA ILE A 51 -17.63 -9.35 -3.99
C ILE A 51 -17.91 -10.34 -5.13
N THR A 52 -16.90 -10.99 -5.68
CA THR A 52 -17.10 -12.03 -6.71
C THR A 52 -17.89 -13.22 -6.18
N ILE A 53 -17.62 -13.69 -4.96
CA ILE A 53 -18.40 -14.75 -4.30
C ILE A 53 -19.85 -14.31 -4.13
N LEU A 54 -20.11 -13.07 -3.71
CA LEU A 54 -21.47 -12.52 -3.59
C LEU A 54 -22.23 -12.59 -4.92
N LEU A 55 -21.66 -12.03 -5.99
CA LEU A 55 -22.31 -11.98 -7.31
C LEU A 55 -22.56 -13.39 -7.88
N LEU A 56 -21.58 -14.29 -7.79
CA LEU A 56 -21.73 -15.68 -8.23
C LEU A 56 -22.76 -16.44 -7.38
N SER A 57 -22.84 -16.15 -6.08
CA SER A 57 -23.81 -16.77 -5.18
C SER A 57 -25.24 -16.33 -5.47
N LEU A 58 -25.45 -15.06 -5.81
CA LEU A 58 -26.74 -14.56 -6.29
C LEU A 58 -27.14 -15.24 -7.61
N ALA A 59 -26.22 -15.33 -8.58
CA ALA A 59 -26.46 -16.04 -9.83
C ALA A 59 -26.80 -17.53 -9.58
N ARG A 60 -26.07 -18.19 -8.69
CA ARG A 60 -26.33 -19.59 -8.30
C ARG A 60 -27.69 -19.75 -7.62
N LEU A 61 -28.11 -18.79 -6.80
CA LEU A 61 -29.42 -18.80 -6.14
C LEU A 61 -30.55 -18.67 -7.18
N VAL A 62 -30.41 -17.76 -8.15
CA VAL A 62 -31.37 -17.64 -9.27
C VAL A 62 -31.44 -18.95 -10.05
N ILE A 63 -30.29 -19.52 -10.45
CA ILE A 63 -30.23 -20.78 -11.20
C ILE A 63 -30.87 -21.94 -10.44
N ARG A 64 -30.75 -21.98 -9.11
CA ARG A 64 -31.41 -22.98 -8.27
C ARG A 64 -32.94 -22.96 -8.42
N PHE A 65 -33.54 -21.81 -8.67
CA PHE A 65 -35.00 -21.70 -8.87
C PHE A 65 -35.43 -21.86 -10.32
N VAL A 66 -34.56 -21.55 -11.28
CA VAL A 66 -34.88 -21.59 -12.71
C VAL A 66 -34.63 -22.97 -13.32
N LEU A 67 -33.55 -23.66 -12.96
CA LEU A 67 -33.17 -24.92 -13.59
C LEU A 67 -33.72 -26.15 -12.82
N PRO A 68 -34.08 -27.24 -13.53
CA PRO A 68 -34.50 -28.49 -12.91
C PRO A 68 -33.42 -29.05 -11.98
N ARG A 69 -33.84 -29.58 -10.84
CA ARG A 69 -32.96 -30.21 -9.86
C ARG A 69 -33.28 -31.70 -9.73
N PRO A 70 -32.27 -32.57 -9.61
CA PRO A 70 -32.51 -33.96 -9.25
C PRO A 70 -33.27 -34.07 -7.92
N PRO A 71 -34.08 -35.11 -7.75
CA PRO A 71 -34.75 -35.38 -6.49
C PRO A 71 -33.71 -35.58 -5.37
N ALA A 72 -34.10 -35.20 -4.15
CA ALA A 72 -33.27 -35.40 -2.97
C ALA A 72 -32.88 -36.89 -2.84
N SER A 73 -31.65 -37.15 -2.40
CA SER A 73 -31.20 -38.51 -2.09
C SER A 73 -32.10 -39.18 -1.05
N ASP A 74 -32.40 -40.45 -1.23
CA ASP A 74 -33.17 -41.23 -0.26
C ASP A 74 -32.46 -41.24 1.10
N GLY A 75 -33.22 -41.24 2.19
CA GLY A 75 -32.66 -41.28 3.53
C GLY A 75 -33.65 -40.81 4.60
N PRO A 76 -33.28 -40.97 5.88
CA PRO A 76 -34.14 -40.55 6.99
C PRO A 76 -34.38 -39.03 6.92
N ALA A 77 -35.57 -38.60 7.37
CA ALA A 77 -36.03 -37.22 7.25
C ALA A 77 -35.06 -36.22 7.91
N TRP A 78 -34.49 -36.57 9.07
CA TRP A 78 -33.53 -35.72 9.78
C TRP A 78 -32.27 -35.43 8.96
N ALA A 79 -31.76 -36.40 8.19
CA ALA A 79 -30.55 -36.22 7.39
C ALA A 79 -30.82 -35.30 6.19
N ARG A 80 -32.00 -35.43 5.57
CA ARG A 80 -32.43 -34.52 4.49
C ARG A 80 -32.65 -33.09 5.01
N MET A 81 -33.24 -32.96 6.20
CA MET A 81 -33.41 -31.68 6.88
C MET A 81 -32.06 -31.03 7.20
N LEU A 82 -31.12 -31.78 7.80
CA LEU A 82 -29.79 -31.28 8.11
C LEU A 82 -29.03 -30.82 6.86
N ALA A 83 -29.08 -31.62 5.78
CA ALA A 83 -28.48 -31.22 4.51
C ALA A 83 -29.11 -29.93 3.97
N ALA A 84 -30.43 -29.77 4.04
CA ALA A 84 -31.10 -28.55 3.63
C ALA A 84 -30.67 -27.33 4.46
N ILE A 85 -30.59 -27.49 5.79
CA ILE A 85 -30.13 -26.45 6.72
C ILE A 85 -28.71 -26.02 6.36
N VAL A 86 -27.77 -26.96 6.21
CA VAL A 86 -26.37 -26.65 5.86
C VAL A 86 -26.29 -25.87 4.55
N HIS A 87 -27.03 -26.27 3.51
CA HIS A 87 -27.03 -25.55 2.24
C HIS A 87 -27.61 -24.14 2.35
N TRP A 88 -28.66 -23.94 3.15
CA TRP A 88 -29.23 -22.60 3.38
C TRP A 88 -28.32 -21.72 4.22
N LEU A 89 -27.65 -22.28 5.23
CA LEU A 89 -26.65 -21.55 6.01
C LEU A 89 -25.44 -21.15 5.16
N PHE A 90 -25.04 -21.95 4.16
CA PHE A 90 -24.04 -21.47 3.19
C PHE A 90 -24.55 -20.27 2.38
N TYR A 91 -25.81 -20.27 1.92
CA TYR A 91 -26.33 -19.09 1.24
C TYR A 91 -26.32 -17.86 2.16
N LEU A 92 -26.67 -18.04 3.43
CA LEU A 92 -26.54 -16.98 4.43
C LEU A 92 -25.09 -16.47 4.49
N VAL A 93 -24.10 -17.35 4.68
CA VAL A 93 -22.68 -16.95 4.77
C VAL A 93 -22.17 -16.29 3.47
N MET A 94 -22.44 -16.89 2.31
CA MET A 94 -21.91 -16.42 1.02
C MET A 94 -22.55 -15.12 0.54
N ILE A 95 -23.72 -14.75 1.08
CA ILE A 95 -24.40 -13.49 0.77
C ILE A 95 -24.14 -12.47 1.88
N LEU A 96 -24.49 -12.83 3.13
CA LEU A 96 -24.39 -11.92 4.27
C LEU A 96 -22.94 -11.64 4.65
N GLY A 97 -22.03 -12.61 4.56
CA GLY A 97 -20.60 -12.42 4.87
C GLY A 97 -19.96 -11.31 4.02
N PRO A 98 -20.04 -11.37 2.68
CA PRO A 98 -19.55 -10.28 1.83
C PRO A 98 -20.29 -8.96 2.04
N LEU A 99 -21.60 -8.98 2.29
CA LEU A 99 -22.36 -7.76 2.58
C LEU A 99 -21.91 -7.09 3.88
N THR A 100 -21.64 -7.86 4.94
CA THR A 100 -21.10 -7.31 6.18
C THR A 100 -19.64 -6.88 6.04
N GLY A 101 -18.84 -7.54 5.19
CA GLY A 101 -17.51 -7.07 4.84
C GLY A 101 -17.54 -5.75 4.06
N TRP A 102 -18.48 -5.60 3.14
CA TRP A 102 -18.72 -4.34 2.43
C TRP A 102 -19.21 -3.23 3.36
N LEU A 103 -20.08 -3.58 4.32
CA LEU A 103 -20.51 -2.67 5.38
C LEU A 103 -19.33 -2.25 6.28
N LEU A 104 -18.46 -3.20 6.64
CA LEU A 104 -17.29 -2.97 7.47
C LEU A 104 -16.33 -1.94 6.84
N VAL A 105 -15.98 -2.12 5.55
CA VAL A 105 -15.13 -1.15 4.84
C VAL A 105 -15.83 0.18 4.64
N SER A 106 -17.15 0.19 4.43
CA SER A 106 -17.92 1.44 4.26
C SER A 106 -18.08 2.24 5.55
N THR A 107 -17.95 1.58 6.70
CA THR A 107 -18.10 2.22 8.03
C THR A 107 -16.76 2.38 8.75
N ALA A 108 -15.67 1.96 8.10
CA ALA A 108 -14.32 2.10 8.62
C ALA A 108 -14.04 3.55 8.98
N ARG A 109 -13.16 3.74 9.98
CA ARG A 109 -12.73 5.08 10.38
C ARG A 109 -12.30 5.87 9.16
N VAL A 110 -11.66 5.17 8.21
CA VAL A 110 -11.26 5.72 6.93
C VAL A 110 -11.55 4.76 5.79
N GLN A 111 -12.12 5.37 4.75
CA GLN A 111 -12.73 4.71 3.63
C GLN A 111 -11.77 4.73 2.45
N VAL A 112 -10.75 3.85 2.49
CA VAL A 112 -9.91 3.65 1.31
C VAL A 112 -10.78 3.14 0.16
N PRO A 113 -10.72 3.75 -1.04
CA PRO A 113 -11.42 3.24 -2.21
C PRO A 113 -11.19 1.75 -2.40
N THR A 114 -12.28 1.00 -2.52
CA THR A 114 -12.19 -0.41 -2.88
C THR A 114 -12.04 -0.49 -4.39
N LEU A 115 -10.90 -0.97 -4.86
CA LEU A 115 -10.65 -1.20 -6.29
C LEU A 115 -10.73 -2.69 -6.56
N LEU A 116 -11.79 -3.14 -7.22
CA LEU A 116 -11.91 -4.55 -7.59
C LEU A 116 -10.79 -4.90 -8.55
N TYR A 117 -9.95 -5.85 -8.11
CA TYR A 117 -8.77 -6.30 -8.83
C TYR A 117 -7.82 -5.15 -9.24
N GLY A 118 -7.84 -4.04 -8.48
CA GLY A 118 -7.03 -2.85 -8.75
C GLY A 118 -7.52 -1.97 -9.90
N ILE A 119 -8.63 -2.30 -10.55
CA ILE A 119 -9.07 -1.64 -11.80
C ILE A 119 -10.41 -0.94 -11.64
N VAL A 120 -11.41 -1.63 -11.08
CA VAL A 120 -12.78 -1.14 -11.08
C VAL A 120 -13.13 -0.55 -9.71
N PRO A 121 -13.39 0.76 -9.60
CA PRO A 121 -13.79 1.36 -8.33
C PRO A 121 -15.16 0.84 -7.89
N TRP A 122 -15.23 0.39 -6.64
CA TRP A 122 -16.44 -0.10 -6.00
C TRP A 122 -16.93 0.90 -4.96
N PRO A 123 -18.22 1.29 -4.98
CA PRO A 123 -18.73 2.35 -4.13
C PRO A 123 -18.80 1.92 -2.66
N HIS A 124 -18.66 2.88 -1.75
CA HIS A 124 -19.01 2.69 -0.33
C HIS A 124 -20.52 2.83 -0.13
N LEU A 125 -21.04 2.12 0.88
CA LEU A 125 -22.42 2.25 1.32
C LEU A 125 -22.61 3.57 2.09
N PRO A 126 -23.73 4.30 1.89
CA PRO A 126 -23.99 5.59 2.54
C PRO A 126 -24.49 5.40 3.98
N VAL A 127 -23.65 4.78 4.82
CA VAL A 127 -24.00 4.45 6.21
C VAL A 127 -23.00 5.04 7.20
N GLY A 128 -23.50 5.42 8.37
CA GLY A 128 -22.67 6.00 9.44
C GLY A 128 -21.84 4.95 10.18
N ARG A 129 -20.79 5.44 10.84
CA ARG A 129 -19.81 4.63 11.59
C ARG A 129 -20.37 3.83 12.76
N SER A 130 -21.56 4.15 13.26
CA SER A 130 -22.23 3.41 14.34
C SER A 130 -22.43 1.92 14.03
N TRP A 131 -22.38 1.54 12.74
CA TRP A 131 -22.51 0.16 12.28
C TRP A 131 -21.21 -0.63 12.26
N HIS A 132 -20.05 0.01 12.51
CA HIS A 132 -18.74 -0.60 12.29
C HIS A 132 -18.50 -1.83 13.17
N GLU A 133 -18.63 -1.69 14.50
CA GLU A 133 -18.37 -2.80 15.45
C GLU A 133 -19.31 -3.98 15.24
N LEU A 134 -20.57 -3.70 14.89
CA LEU A 134 -21.54 -4.74 14.55
C LEU A 134 -21.16 -5.46 13.26
N ALA A 135 -20.76 -4.71 12.23
CA ALA A 135 -20.33 -5.27 10.94
C ALA A 135 -19.09 -6.15 11.12
N GLU A 136 -18.11 -5.68 11.90
CA GLU A 136 -16.88 -6.41 12.24
C GLU A 136 -17.21 -7.73 12.95
N SER A 137 -18.02 -7.65 14.00
CA SER A 137 -18.42 -8.81 14.79
C SER A 137 -19.14 -9.85 13.95
N ILE A 138 -20.12 -9.43 13.13
CA ILE A 138 -20.86 -10.36 12.27
C ILE A 138 -19.95 -10.92 11.18
N HIS A 139 -19.11 -10.12 10.55
CA HIS A 139 -18.21 -10.58 9.50
C HIS A 139 -17.22 -11.64 10.03
N GLY A 140 -16.61 -11.40 11.19
CA GLY A 140 -15.75 -12.38 11.87
C GLY A 140 -16.50 -13.66 12.25
N ALA A 141 -17.72 -13.54 12.79
CA ALA A 141 -18.55 -14.70 13.12
C ALA A 141 -18.95 -15.53 11.88
N MET A 142 -19.20 -14.86 10.75
CA MET A 142 -19.51 -15.52 9.48
C MET A 142 -18.33 -16.33 8.94
N ALA A 143 -17.09 -15.89 9.17
CA ALA A 143 -15.90 -16.66 8.79
C ALA A 143 -15.81 -17.99 9.56
N TRP A 144 -15.99 -17.97 10.88
CA TRP A 144 -16.02 -19.19 11.70
C TRP A 144 -17.18 -20.12 11.34
N LEU A 145 -18.37 -19.55 11.10
CA LEU A 145 -19.52 -20.30 10.61
C LEU A 145 -19.22 -20.96 9.24
N ALA A 146 -18.57 -20.23 8.33
CA ALA A 146 -18.18 -20.76 7.02
C ALA A 146 -17.27 -21.98 7.16
N ILE A 147 -16.24 -21.91 8.01
CA ILE A 147 -15.30 -23.01 8.26
C ILE A 147 -16.03 -24.24 8.78
N GLY A 148 -16.87 -24.08 9.81
CA GLY A 148 -17.63 -25.18 10.40
C GLY A 148 -18.58 -25.85 9.40
N LEU A 149 -19.30 -25.04 8.60
CA LEU A 149 -20.18 -25.56 7.54
C LEU A 149 -19.39 -26.25 6.43
N PHE A 150 -18.23 -25.71 6.04
CA PHE A 150 -17.36 -26.28 5.00
C PHE A 150 -16.87 -27.66 5.40
N ALA A 151 -16.35 -27.80 6.63
CA ALA A 151 -15.96 -29.09 7.18
C ALA A 151 -17.14 -30.07 7.26
N LEU A 152 -18.30 -29.63 7.77
CA LEU A 152 -19.50 -30.47 7.88
C LEU A 152 -20.02 -30.92 6.50
N HIS A 153 -19.96 -30.05 5.50
CA HIS A 153 -20.39 -30.36 4.14
C HIS A 153 -19.51 -31.43 3.49
N ILE A 154 -18.19 -31.29 3.60
CA ILE A 154 -17.23 -32.28 3.12
C ILE A 154 -17.45 -33.60 3.86
N ALA A 155 -17.49 -33.58 5.20
CA ALA A 155 -17.71 -34.78 6.00
C ALA A 155 -19.01 -35.50 5.62
N GLY A 156 -20.09 -34.75 5.38
CA GLY A 156 -21.35 -35.27 4.86
C GLY A 156 -21.17 -35.95 3.49
N ALA A 157 -20.54 -35.29 2.53
CA ALA A 157 -20.30 -35.85 1.20
C ALA A 157 -19.46 -37.13 1.24
N LEU A 158 -18.39 -37.14 2.05
CA LEU A 158 -17.52 -38.31 2.22
C LEU A 158 -18.24 -39.46 2.93
N ARG A 159 -19.05 -39.15 3.96
CA ARG A 159 -19.90 -40.16 4.64
C ARG A 159 -20.89 -40.80 3.68
N HIS A 160 -21.57 -40.01 2.86
CA HIS A 160 -22.51 -40.55 1.89
C HIS A 160 -21.80 -41.41 0.84
N GLN A 161 -20.64 -40.98 0.34
CA GLN A 161 -19.86 -41.71 -0.65
C GLN A 161 -19.32 -43.05 -0.14
N TRP A 162 -18.65 -43.06 1.01
CA TRP A 162 -17.89 -44.22 1.49
C TRP A 162 -18.56 -45.02 2.60
N LEU A 163 -19.16 -44.35 3.59
CA LEU A 163 -19.80 -45.05 4.72
C LEU A 163 -21.18 -45.60 4.33
N LEU A 164 -21.94 -44.88 3.50
CA LEU A 164 -23.28 -45.27 3.08
C LEU A 164 -23.34 -45.83 1.65
N GLY A 165 -22.22 -45.82 0.93
CA GLY A 165 -22.12 -46.33 -0.45
C GLY A 165 -23.01 -45.62 -1.48
N LYS A 166 -23.45 -44.38 -1.20
CA LYS A 166 -24.31 -43.58 -2.08
C LYS A 166 -23.48 -42.67 -2.97
N PRO A 167 -23.66 -42.68 -4.30
CA PRO A 167 -22.82 -41.94 -5.24
C PRO A 167 -23.15 -40.43 -5.31
N GLU A 168 -23.22 -39.74 -4.17
CA GLU A 168 -23.60 -38.31 -4.14
C GLU A 168 -22.56 -37.41 -4.83
N LEU A 169 -21.27 -37.74 -4.74
CA LEU A 169 -20.20 -36.96 -5.41
C LEU A 169 -20.33 -36.98 -6.94
N GLN A 170 -20.85 -38.06 -7.52
CA GLN A 170 -21.05 -38.17 -8.97
C GLN A 170 -22.09 -37.16 -9.49
N ARG A 171 -22.96 -36.64 -8.62
CA ARG A 171 -23.95 -35.62 -9.00
C ARG A 171 -23.33 -34.25 -9.19
N MET A 172 -22.15 -34.01 -8.61
CA MET A 172 -21.44 -32.74 -8.69
C MET A 172 -20.12 -32.82 -9.47
N ILE A 173 -19.59 -33.99 -9.81
CA ILE A 173 -18.33 -34.07 -10.56
C ILE A 173 -18.63 -34.43 -12.04
N PRO A 174 -18.35 -33.53 -13.00
CA PRO A 174 -18.83 -33.67 -14.38
C PRO A 174 -18.29 -34.91 -15.12
N PHE A 175 -17.12 -35.43 -14.71
CA PHE A 175 -16.45 -36.57 -15.35
C PHE A 175 -16.41 -37.85 -14.49
N ALA A 176 -17.03 -37.86 -13.31
CA ALA A 176 -17.01 -39.04 -12.43
C ALA A 176 -17.98 -40.11 -12.95
N ARG A 177 -17.46 -41.29 -13.31
CA ARG A 177 -18.23 -42.53 -13.55
C ARG A 177 -17.90 -43.55 -12.45
N GLY A 178 -18.91 -44.18 -11.85
CA GLY A 178 -18.74 -45.25 -10.85
C GLY A 178 -18.21 -44.77 -9.48
N LYS A 179 -17.87 -45.71 -8.57
CA LYS A 179 -17.34 -45.42 -7.21
C LYS A 179 -15.90 -44.85 -7.24
N ALA A 180 -15.63 -43.89 -8.12
CA ALA A 180 -14.30 -43.42 -8.46
C ALA A 180 -13.71 -42.52 -7.35
N VAL A 181 -12.93 -43.16 -6.49
CA VAL A 181 -12.06 -42.58 -5.45
C VAL A 181 -11.21 -41.41 -5.97
N GLY A 182 -10.78 -41.43 -7.24
CA GLY A 182 -9.95 -40.37 -7.84
C GLY A 182 -10.62 -39.00 -7.97
N ALA A 183 -11.96 -38.96 -8.06
CA ALA A 183 -12.70 -37.71 -8.21
C ALA A 183 -12.80 -36.93 -6.87
N ALA A 184 -12.93 -37.65 -5.76
CA ALA A 184 -12.89 -37.08 -4.41
C ALA A 184 -11.49 -36.57 -4.04
N ILE A 185 -10.45 -37.33 -4.45
CA ILE A 185 -9.04 -36.93 -4.28
C ILE A 185 -8.73 -35.70 -5.12
N GLY A 186 -9.17 -35.62 -6.38
CA GLY A 186 -8.96 -34.44 -7.23
C GLY A 186 -9.58 -33.16 -6.66
N ALA A 187 -10.80 -33.25 -6.10
CA ALA A 187 -11.43 -32.11 -5.42
C ALA A 187 -10.69 -31.68 -4.14
N LEU A 188 -10.25 -32.65 -3.32
CA LEU A 188 -9.45 -32.38 -2.12
C LEU A 188 -8.07 -31.80 -2.48
N VAL A 189 -7.42 -32.28 -3.54
CA VAL A 189 -6.14 -31.77 -4.04
C VAL A 189 -6.29 -30.37 -4.64
N LEU A 190 -7.42 -30.05 -5.29
CA LEU A 190 -7.68 -28.69 -5.78
C LEU A 190 -7.96 -27.70 -4.64
N VAL A 191 -8.70 -28.12 -3.61
CA VAL A 191 -8.94 -27.30 -2.42
C VAL A 191 -7.66 -27.13 -1.60
N ALA A 192 -6.92 -28.21 -1.36
CA ALA A 192 -5.62 -28.17 -0.70
C ALA A 192 -4.58 -27.41 -1.53
N GLY A 193 -4.65 -27.49 -2.86
CA GLY A 193 -3.83 -26.73 -3.79
C GLY A 193 -4.16 -25.25 -3.78
N ALA A 194 -5.43 -24.86 -3.74
CA ALA A 194 -5.84 -23.46 -3.59
C ALA A 194 -5.40 -22.90 -2.22
N PHE A 195 -5.52 -23.71 -1.17
CA PHE A 195 -5.03 -23.38 0.17
C PHE A 195 -3.49 -23.25 0.20
N ALA A 196 -2.78 -24.21 -0.39
CA ALA A 196 -1.32 -24.23 -0.46
C ALA A 196 -0.75 -23.14 -1.37
N VAL A 197 -1.40 -22.81 -2.50
CA VAL A 197 -1.04 -21.66 -3.34
C VAL A 197 -1.25 -20.37 -2.56
N GLY A 198 -2.36 -20.24 -1.82
CA GLY A 198 -2.54 -19.10 -0.90
C GLY A 198 -1.39 -18.97 0.11
N GLN A 199 -0.95 -20.08 0.69
CA GLN A 199 0.16 -20.14 1.65
C GLN A 199 1.55 -20.00 1.01
N MET A 200 1.74 -20.43 -0.23
CA MET A 200 3.03 -20.44 -0.94
C MET A 200 3.29 -19.13 -1.67
N VAL A 201 2.25 -18.49 -2.19
CA VAL A 201 2.34 -17.11 -2.72
C VAL A 201 2.61 -16.13 -1.57
N TYR A 202 2.15 -16.44 -0.34
CA TYR A 202 2.34 -15.59 0.83
C TYR A 202 2.78 -16.39 2.06
N PRO A 203 4.04 -16.86 2.12
CA PRO A 203 4.52 -17.63 3.28
C PRO A 203 4.44 -16.78 4.55
N GLU A 204 4.02 -17.38 5.67
CA GLU A 204 4.09 -16.78 7.01
C GLU A 204 5.54 -16.40 7.35
N ARG A 205 5.96 -15.21 6.94
CA ARG A 205 7.29 -14.67 7.23
C ARG A 205 7.31 -13.84 8.52
N SER A 206 6.13 -13.52 9.07
CA SER A 206 5.96 -12.67 10.26
C SER A 206 6.31 -13.36 11.58
N ARG A 207 6.21 -14.70 11.66
CA ARG A 207 6.52 -15.44 12.89
C ARG A 207 8.03 -15.71 13.08
N THR A 208 8.75 -15.97 12.00
CA THR A 208 10.18 -16.35 12.02
C THR A 208 11.14 -15.17 12.15
N VAL A 209 10.73 -13.96 11.76
CA VAL A 209 11.57 -12.76 11.90
C VAL A 209 11.55 -12.23 13.34
N ALA A 210 10.41 -12.32 14.04
CA ALA A 210 10.32 -11.89 15.44
C ALA A 210 11.16 -12.75 16.40
N GLU A 211 11.32 -14.04 16.09
CA GLU A 211 12.08 -14.99 16.92
C GLU A 211 13.60 -14.94 16.63
N ASN A 212 14.01 -14.48 15.45
CA ASN A 212 15.43 -14.37 15.03
C ASN A 212 15.96 -12.93 14.96
N ALA A 213 15.16 -11.93 15.31
CA ALA A 213 15.62 -10.57 15.45
C ALA A 213 16.53 -10.49 16.69
N ALA A 214 17.84 -10.53 16.46
CA ALA A 214 18.82 -10.14 17.46
C ALA A 214 18.42 -8.77 18.04
N PRO A 215 18.58 -8.54 19.36
CA PRO A 215 18.25 -7.25 19.96
C PRO A 215 18.97 -6.14 19.19
N ALA A 216 18.21 -5.13 18.77
CA ALA A 216 18.75 -3.97 18.08
C ALA A 216 19.93 -3.41 18.88
N PRO A 217 21.04 -3.00 18.24
CA PRO A 217 22.15 -2.37 18.95
C PRO A 217 21.61 -1.16 19.70
N THR A 218 21.83 -1.16 21.01
CA THR A 218 21.47 -0.08 21.92
C THR A 218 21.98 1.23 21.32
N ALA A 219 21.06 2.16 21.03
CA ALA A 219 21.41 3.49 20.56
C ALA A 219 22.44 4.07 21.53
N ALA A 220 23.61 4.44 21.01
CA ALA A 220 24.60 5.19 21.76
C ALA A 220 23.92 6.45 22.34
N PRO A 221 24.16 6.79 23.61
CA PRO A 221 23.48 7.91 24.25
C PRO A 221 23.81 9.20 23.50
N VAL A 222 22.76 9.84 22.99
CA VAL A 222 22.82 11.19 22.44
C VAL A 222 23.24 12.12 23.58
N ALA A 223 24.37 12.81 23.41
CA ALA A 223 24.82 13.82 24.36
C ALA A 223 23.74 14.91 24.54
N PRO A 224 23.47 15.37 25.79
CA PRO A 224 22.45 16.37 26.05
C PRO A 224 22.78 17.72 25.40
N PRO A 225 21.78 18.55 25.09
CA PRO A 225 21.97 19.83 24.43
C PRO A 225 22.70 20.81 25.35
N VAL A 226 23.74 21.46 24.83
CA VAL A 226 24.42 22.57 25.51
C VAL A 226 23.50 23.79 25.48
N ALA A 227 23.08 24.24 26.66
CA ALA A 227 22.35 25.48 26.87
C ALA A 227 23.25 26.71 26.62
N PRO A 228 22.69 27.86 26.18
CA PRO A 228 23.47 29.04 25.84
C PRO A 228 23.97 29.76 27.09
N ALA A 229 25.27 30.03 27.16
CA ALA A 229 25.85 30.90 28.17
C ALA A 229 25.69 32.37 27.75
N ALA A 230 25.04 33.14 28.62
CA ALA A 230 24.97 34.59 28.55
C ALA A 230 26.27 35.23 29.04
N SER A 231 26.54 36.38 28.42
CA SER A 231 27.50 37.45 28.65
C SER A 231 28.15 37.60 30.04
N ALA A 232 29.47 37.80 30.04
CA ALA A 232 30.14 38.74 30.93
C ALA A 232 31.35 39.36 30.20
N THR A 233 31.41 40.68 30.31
CA THR A 233 32.39 41.65 29.81
C THR A 233 33.76 41.51 30.46
N GLU A 234 34.84 41.74 29.70
CA GLU A 234 35.98 42.53 30.19
C GLU A 234 36.89 43.02 29.06
N ASP A 235 37.28 44.29 29.21
CA ASP A 235 38.17 45.08 28.37
C ASP A 235 39.54 44.43 28.16
N THR A 236 40.07 44.50 26.93
CA THR A 236 41.48 44.86 26.69
C THR A 236 41.62 45.50 25.31
N LYS A 237 42.35 46.61 25.29
CA LYS A 237 42.51 47.58 24.21
C LYS A 237 43.83 47.33 23.46
N ALA A 238 43.74 47.18 22.13
CA ALA A 238 44.73 47.47 21.07
C ALA A 238 45.98 46.56 20.91
N PRO A 239 46.61 46.51 19.70
CA PRO A 239 46.34 47.27 18.49
C PRO A 239 45.94 46.43 17.26
N VAL A 240 45.29 47.13 16.33
CA VAL A 240 44.86 46.67 15.02
C VAL A 240 46.08 46.69 14.10
N GLU A 241 46.53 45.51 13.65
CA GLU A 241 47.32 45.41 12.42
C GLU A 241 46.35 45.23 11.25
N ASP A 242 46.23 46.32 10.50
CA ASP A 242 45.66 46.38 9.17
C ASP A 242 46.55 45.54 8.24
N VAL A 243 46.14 44.31 7.98
CA VAL A 243 46.60 43.56 6.81
C VAL A 243 45.39 43.38 5.91
N ALA A 244 45.04 44.46 5.20
CA ALA A 244 44.38 44.37 3.92
C ALA A 244 45.23 43.50 2.98
N GLN A 245 44.99 42.19 2.99
CA GLN A 245 45.35 41.35 1.85
C GLN A 245 44.39 41.72 0.71
N GLU A 246 44.89 42.54 -0.21
CA GLU A 246 44.37 42.61 -1.57
C GLU A 246 44.34 41.19 -2.14
N VAL A 247 43.15 40.59 -2.17
CA VAL A 247 42.89 39.40 -2.98
C VAL A 247 43.00 39.85 -4.44
N PRO A 248 43.82 39.19 -5.28
CA PRO A 248 43.96 39.57 -6.67
C PRO A 248 42.59 39.51 -7.35
N ALA A 249 42.23 40.57 -8.07
CA ALA A 249 40.93 40.78 -8.70
C ALA A 249 40.65 39.87 -9.92
N ASP A 250 41.37 38.76 -10.07
CA ASP A 250 41.26 37.84 -11.21
C ASP A 250 41.07 36.41 -10.71
N THR A 251 39.85 36.07 -10.28
CA THR A 251 39.16 34.77 -10.51
C THR A 251 37.83 34.76 -9.74
N VAL A 252 36.95 35.75 -9.96
CA VAL A 252 35.55 35.63 -9.52
C VAL A 252 34.82 34.81 -10.57
N GLU A 253 34.28 33.66 -10.18
CA GLU A 253 33.49 32.82 -11.06
C GLU A 253 32.19 33.55 -11.43
N PRO A 254 31.94 33.84 -12.72
CA PRO A 254 30.77 34.60 -13.11
C PRO A 254 29.49 33.83 -12.82
N LEU A 255 28.45 34.56 -12.42
CA LEU A 255 27.12 34.01 -12.22
C LEU A 255 26.61 33.37 -13.53
N ALA A 256 26.43 32.05 -13.51
CA ALA A 256 26.08 31.27 -14.70
C ALA A 256 24.71 30.58 -14.56
N ASP A 257 24.04 30.39 -15.69
CA ASP A 257 22.84 29.56 -15.78
C ASP A 257 23.26 28.10 -16.02
N TRP A 258 22.86 27.21 -15.10
CA TRP A 258 23.20 25.79 -15.12
C TRP A 258 22.00 24.96 -15.59
N THR A 259 22.25 24.06 -16.54
CA THR A 259 21.27 23.13 -17.10
C THR A 259 21.51 21.73 -16.54
N VAL A 260 20.47 21.10 -15.99
CA VAL A 260 20.56 19.72 -15.49
C VAL A 260 20.67 18.73 -16.65
N ALA A 261 21.67 17.87 -16.60
CA ALA A 261 21.87 16.80 -17.58
C ALA A 261 20.87 15.64 -17.36
N PRO A 262 20.54 14.86 -18.40
CA PRO A 262 19.72 13.67 -18.25
C PRO A 262 20.29 12.66 -17.23
N GLY A 263 19.39 11.91 -16.57
CA GLY A 263 19.78 10.87 -15.60
C GLY A 263 19.92 11.36 -14.15
N GLY A 264 19.48 12.58 -13.83
CA GLY A 264 19.33 13.02 -12.45
C GLY A 264 18.23 12.26 -11.70
N ARG A 265 18.40 12.10 -10.39
CA ARG A 265 17.45 11.45 -9.48
C ARG A 265 16.87 12.46 -8.49
N LEU A 266 15.58 12.35 -8.25
CA LEU A 266 14.87 12.99 -7.14
C LEU A 266 14.02 11.93 -6.44
N GLY A 267 14.45 11.54 -5.24
CA GLY A 267 13.85 10.50 -4.42
C GLY A 267 13.22 11.05 -3.14
N PHE A 268 12.31 10.27 -2.57
CA PHE A 268 11.80 10.47 -1.23
C PHE A 268 11.70 9.14 -0.48
N THR A 269 11.78 9.21 0.84
CA THR A 269 11.58 8.09 1.75
C THR A 269 10.56 8.49 2.81
N ALA A 270 9.41 7.82 2.81
CA ALA A 270 8.41 7.92 3.87
C ALA A 270 8.51 6.70 4.79
N ARG A 271 8.05 6.81 6.04
CA ARG A 271 7.96 5.67 6.95
C ARG A 271 6.50 5.30 7.19
N TRP A 272 6.13 4.08 6.84
CA TRP A 272 4.80 3.51 7.05
C TRP A 272 4.90 2.38 8.09
N ASN A 273 4.40 2.60 9.30
CA ASN A 273 4.50 1.72 10.47
C ASN A 273 5.95 1.30 10.78
N GLY A 274 6.87 2.25 10.65
CA GLY A 274 8.29 2.06 10.87
C GLY A 274 9.07 1.57 9.64
N GLU A 275 8.40 0.95 8.66
CA GLU A 275 9.03 0.46 7.43
C GLU A 275 9.27 1.60 6.43
N ALA A 276 10.43 1.58 5.77
CA ALA A 276 10.78 2.58 4.77
C ALA A 276 10.08 2.28 3.45
N VAL A 277 9.36 3.27 2.94
CA VAL A 277 8.77 3.28 1.60
C VAL A 277 9.53 4.29 0.76
N ASN A 278 10.25 3.78 -0.23
CA ASN A 278 11.02 4.59 -1.16
C ASN A 278 10.17 4.95 -2.37
N GLY A 279 10.28 6.18 -2.83
CA GLY A 279 9.73 6.62 -4.10
C GLY A 279 10.63 7.61 -4.82
N SER A 280 10.29 7.90 -6.06
CA SER A 280 10.97 8.89 -6.89
C SER A 280 10.00 9.67 -7.76
N PHE A 281 10.50 10.78 -8.31
CA PHE A 281 9.82 11.54 -9.35
C PHE A 281 10.61 11.47 -10.64
N ASP A 282 10.00 10.90 -11.69
CA ASP A 282 10.64 10.77 -13.00
C ASP A 282 10.72 12.07 -13.78
N ARG A 283 9.81 13.02 -13.51
CA ARG A 283 9.69 14.29 -14.23
C ARG A 283 9.85 15.47 -13.29
N TRP A 284 10.99 16.11 -13.40
CA TRP A 284 11.30 17.36 -12.72
C TRP A 284 12.26 18.19 -13.56
N ARG A 285 12.32 19.49 -13.27
CA ARG A 285 13.21 20.45 -13.93
C ARG A 285 13.78 21.41 -12.90
N ALA A 286 14.95 21.95 -13.19
CA ALA A 286 15.55 22.99 -12.39
C ALA A 286 15.97 24.19 -13.26
N ALA A 287 15.70 25.39 -12.76
CA ALA A 287 16.27 26.64 -13.23
C ALA A 287 17.28 27.10 -12.16
N ILE A 288 18.56 27.03 -12.50
CA ILE A 288 19.66 27.27 -11.56
C ILE A 288 20.50 28.40 -12.12
N ARG A 289 20.61 29.49 -11.37
CA ARG A 289 21.56 30.56 -11.62
C ARG A 289 22.49 30.63 -10.42
N PHE A 290 23.75 30.26 -10.59
CA PHE A 290 24.64 30.00 -9.44
C PHE A 290 26.09 30.37 -9.75
N SER A 291 26.74 30.97 -8.75
CA SER A 291 28.20 31.12 -8.66
C SER A 291 28.61 30.93 -7.20
N PRO A 292 29.69 30.17 -6.92
CA PRO A 292 30.22 30.02 -5.56
C PRO A 292 30.76 31.33 -4.98
N ASP A 293 31.16 32.27 -5.84
CA ASP A 293 31.68 33.59 -5.44
C ASP A 293 30.57 34.65 -5.33
N GLU A 294 29.40 34.40 -5.90
CA GLU A 294 28.23 35.29 -5.86
C GLU A 294 26.97 34.63 -5.27
N LEU A 295 27.10 33.97 -4.12
CA LEU A 295 25.98 33.27 -3.47
C LEU A 295 24.75 34.15 -3.20
N ALA A 296 24.95 35.42 -2.86
CA ALA A 296 23.86 36.38 -2.61
C ALA A 296 22.99 36.68 -3.85
N ARG A 297 23.53 36.47 -5.05
CA ARG A 297 22.83 36.63 -6.33
C ARG A 297 22.36 35.30 -6.92
N SER A 298 22.70 34.19 -6.28
CA SER A 298 22.36 32.86 -6.73
C SER A 298 20.90 32.54 -6.45
N THR A 299 20.23 31.91 -7.42
CA THR A 299 18.82 31.52 -7.34
C THR A 299 18.64 30.09 -7.83
N ILE A 300 17.89 29.31 -7.07
CA ILE A 300 17.59 27.92 -7.39
C ILE A 300 16.07 27.77 -7.40
N ARG A 301 15.52 27.27 -8.51
CA ARG A 301 14.11 26.85 -8.60
C ARG A 301 14.00 25.45 -9.15
N VAL A 302 13.42 24.54 -8.38
CA VAL A 302 13.10 23.17 -8.81
C VAL A 302 11.59 23.06 -8.96
N THR A 303 11.11 22.43 -10.02
CA THR A 303 9.69 22.12 -10.21
C THR A 303 9.52 20.64 -10.54
N VAL A 304 8.63 19.99 -9.81
CA VAL A 304 8.37 18.54 -9.86
C VAL A 304 6.95 18.32 -10.35
N ASP A 305 6.78 17.44 -11.34
CA ASP A 305 5.47 16.95 -11.74
C ASP A 305 5.04 15.83 -10.79
N LEU A 306 4.05 16.09 -9.96
CA LEU A 306 3.62 15.14 -8.92
C LEU A 306 2.94 13.89 -9.52
N ALA A 307 2.48 13.94 -10.77
CA ALA A 307 1.93 12.78 -11.47
C ALA A 307 3.00 11.76 -11.85
N SER A 308 4.29 12.13 -11.79
CA SER A 308 5.41 11.24 -12.08
C SER A 308 5.95 10.51 -10.84
N THR A 309 5.17 10.44 -9.76
CA THR A 309 5.53 9.66 -8.58
C THR A 309 5.56 8.17 -8.92
N ASP A 310 6.61 7.49 -8.50
CA ASP A 310 6.79 6.05 -8.63
C ASP A 310 7.35 5.49 -7.31
N THR A 311 6.63 4.54 -6.71
CA THR A 311 7.04 3.81 -5.50
C THR A 311 7.26 2.31 -5.76
N GLY A 312 7.26 1.89 -7.02
CA GLY A 312 7.28 0.50 -7.47
C GLY A 312 5.95 -0.23 -7.29
N ASP A 313 4.87 0.48 -6.94
CA ASP A 313 3.54 -0.05 -6.65
C ASP A 313 2.47 0.88 -7.21
N GLY A 314 1.89 0.49 -8.35
CA GLY A 314 0.95 1.34 -9.08
C GLY A 314 -0.29 1.74 -8.26
N GLN A 315 -0.74 0.88 -7.34
CA GLN A 315 -1.91 1.19 -6.51
C GLN A 315 -1.57 2.26 -5.46
N ARG A 316 -0.37 2.18 -4.88
CA ARG A 316 0.14 3.21 -3.97
C ARG A 316 0.38 4.51 -4.71
N ASP A 317 0.92 4.45 -5.91
CA ASP A 317 1.17 5.62 -6.74
C ASP A 317 -0.14 6.34 -7.10
N ASP A 318 -1.20 5.58 -7.41
CA ASP A 318 -2.53 6.16 -7.65
C ASP A 318 -3.14 6.76 -6.39
N SER A 319 -2.90 6.14 -5.23
CA SER A 319 -3.31 6.71 -3.93
C SER A 319 -2.57 8.02 -3.64
N LEU A 320 -1.26 8.09 -3.91
CA LEU A 320 -0.45 9.30 -3.74
C LEU A 320 -0.91 10.45 -4.65
N LYS A 321 -1.39 10.15 -5.86
CA LYS A 321 -1.95 11.15 -6.79
C LYS A 321 -3.31 11.70 -6.32
N GLY A 322 -4.02 10.94 -5.48
CA GLY A 322 -5.36 11.23 -4.98
C GLY A 322 -5.47 12.42 -4.03
N GLY A 323 -6.71 12.78 -3.68
CA GLY A 323 -7.05 13.99 -2.91
C GLY A 323 -6.47 14.04 -1.50
N ASP A 324 -6.30 12.88 -0.85
CA ASP A 324 -5.75 12.82 0.51
C ASP A 324 -4.24 13.04 0.56
N PHE A 325 -3.54 12.86 -0.56
CA PHE A 325 -2.09 13.03 -0.66
C PHE A 325 -1.75 14.23 -1.54
N PHE A 326 -1.13 14.05 -2.71
CA PHE A 326 -0.65 15.17 -3.52
C PHE A 326 -1.78 15.99 -4.17
N ASN A 327 -2.98 15.42 -4.30
CA ASN A 327 -4.13 16.05 -4.96
C ASN A 327 -3.74 16.61 -6.34
N VAL A 328 -3.18 15.75 -7.19
CA VAL A 328 -2.58 16.11 -8.48
C VAL A 328 -3.59 16.82 -9.40
N SER A 329 -4.86 16.47 -9.31
CA SER A 329 -5.95 17.12 -10.07
C SER A 329 -6.04 18.62 -9.81
N ALA A 330 -5.76 19.08 -8.58
CA ALA A 330 -5.81 20.51 -8.21
C ALA A 330 -4.41 21.13 -8.15
N HIS A 331 -3.40 20.32 -7.83
CA HIS A 331 -2.02 20.74 -7.61
C HIS A 331 -1.06 19.82 -8.38
N PRO A 332 -0.90 20.00 -9.71
CA PRO A 332 -0.12 19.09 -10.52
C PRO A 332 1.39 19.18 -10.27
N ASN A 333 1.87 20.28 -9.69
CA ASN A 333 3.29 20.52 -9.48
C ASN A 333 3.61 20.87 -8.02
N ALA A 334 4.78 20.46 -7.57
CA ALA A 334 5.47 21.04 -6.41
C ALA A 334 6.63 21.92 -6.88
N ALA A 335 6.97 22.97 -6.13
CA ALA A 335 8.07 23.86 -6.47
C ALA A 335 8.89 24.28 -5.25
N PHE A 336 10.20 24.15 -5.32
CA PHE A 336 11.12 24.71 -4.34
C PHE A 336 11.84 25.92 -4.92
N THR A 337 11.83 27.06 -4.24
CA THR A 337 12.54 28.29 -4.65
C THR A 337 13.43 28.81 -3.54
N ALA A 338 14.73 28.93 -3.80
CA ALA A 338 15.73 29.46 -2.86
C ALA A 338 16.49 30.66 -3.43
N ARG A 339 16.75 31.63 -2.55
CA ARG A 339 17.56 32.84 -2.81
C ARG A 339 18.56 33.13 -1.68
N ASP A 340 18.53 32.34 -0.61
CA ASP A 340 19.53 32.37 0.47
C ASP A 340 20.33 31.07 0.35
N VAL A 341 21.54 31.18 -0.23
CA VAL A 341 22.49 30.07 -0.32
C VAL A 341 23.72 30.42 0.50
N ARG A 342 24.16 29.46 1.31
CA ARG A 342 25.30 29.62 2.21
C ARG A 342 26.30 28.51 1.99
N HIS A 343 27.57 28.87 2.00
CA HIS A 343 28.66 27.92 2.05
C HIS A 343 28.83 27.40 3.48
N LEU A 344 28.93 26.08 3.64
CA LEU A 344 29.14 25.42 4.94
C LEU A 344 30.59 24.92 5.10
N GLY A 345 31.51 25.36 4.23
CA GLY A 345 32.89 24.87 4.15
C GLY A 345 33.04 23.60 3.29
N GLY A 346 34.20 23.48 2.63
CA GLY A 346 34.48 22.39 1.71
C GLY A 346 33.58 22.41 0.48
N ASP A 347 33.07 21.26 0.05
CA ASP A 347 32.12 21.14 -1.06
C ASP A 347 30.66 21.27 -0.61
N ARG A 348 30.37 21.71 0.62
CA ARG A 348 29.01 21.70 1.21
C ARG A 348 28.33 23.07 1.21
N TYR A 349 27.04 23.05 0.90
CA TYR A 349 26.19 24.23 0.83
C TYR A 349 24.83 23.97 1.50
N GLU A 350 24.20 25.05 1.95
CA GLU A 350 22.82 25.07 2.42
C GLU A 350 22.02 26.09 1.60
N ALA A 351 20.89 25.66 1.03
CA ALA A 351 19.93 26.53 0.37
C ALA A 351 18.65 26.60 1.20
N ARG A 352 18.27 27.80 1.62
CA ARG A 352 17.03 28.08 2.32
C ARG A 352 16.05 28.72 1.36
N GLY A 353 14.84 28.17 1.33
CA GLY A 353 13.83 28.56 0.36
C GLY A 353 12.42 28.28 0.85
N THR A 354 11.48 28.43 -0.09
CA THR A 354 10.08 28.09 0.11
C THR A 354 9.76 26.88 -0.75
N LEU A 355 9.13 25.87 -0.15
CA LEU A 355 8.50 24.76 -0.84
C LEU A 355 7.01 25.05 -0.98
N ASP A 356 6.51 25.01 -2.20
CA ASP A 356 5.10 24.98 -2.56
C ASP A 356 4.71 23.53 -2.85
N LEU A 357 3.81 22.97 -2.06
CA LEU A 357 3.33 21.59 -2.21
C LEU A 357 1.86 21.52 -1.78
N ARG A 358 1.03 20.92 -2.64
CA ARG A 358 -0.41 20.73 -2.39
C ARG A 358 -1.15 22.02 -1.98
N GLY A 359 -0.80 23.13 -2.64
CA GLY A 359 -1.41 24.45 -2.39
C GLY A 359 -0.94 25.16 -1.11
N ALA A 360 -0.02 24.56 -0.34
CA ALA A 360 0.59 25.18 0.83
C ALA A 360 2.05 25.57 0.55
N SER A 361 2.45 26.74 1.06
CA SER A 361 3.81 27.27 0.95
C SER A 361 4.46 27.31 2.33
N LYS A 362 5.59 26.62 2.52
CA LYS A 362 6.33 26.59 3.79
C LYS A 362 7.84 26.74 3.57
N PRO A 363 8.57 27.31 4.54
CA PRO A 363 10.02 27.30 4.52
C PRO A 363 10.58 25.88 4.46
N ALA A 364 11.59 25.66 3.64
CA ALA A 364 12.33 24.41 3.57
C ALA A 364 13.82 24.68 3.39
N THR A 365 14.64 23.79 3.94
CA THR A 365 16.09 23.86 3.87
C THR A 365 16.62 22.63 3.18
N VAL A 366 17.47 22.84 2.19
CA VAL A 366 18.14 21.80 1.42
C VAL A 366 19.63 21.89 1.69
N ARG A 367 20.27 20.74 1.94
CA ARG A 367 21.73 20.65 2.08
C ARG A 367 22.29 19.82 0.95
N PHE A 368 23.37 20.27 0.34
CA PHE A 368 23.95 19.60 -0.80
C PHE A 368 25.47 19.75 -0.86
N THR A 369 26.11 18.81 -1.54
CA THR A 369 27.48 18.94 -2.00
C THR A 369 27.48 19.38 -3.46
N LEU A 370 28.45 20.23 -3.80
CA LEU A 370 28.65 20.75 -5.15
C LEU A 370 30.13 20.70 -5.49
N ARG A 371 30.44 20.03 -6.60
CA ARG A 371 31.78 20.02 -7.21
C ARG A 371 31.67 20.55 -8.63
N ILE A 372 32.42 21.60 -8.92
CA ILE A 372 32.51 22.23 -10.23
C ILE A 372 33.86 21.84 -10.85
N ASP A 373 33.82 21.38 -12.09
CA ASP A 373 34.98 21.08 -12.93
C ASP A 373 34.77 21.74 -14.29
N GLY A 374 35.30 22.95 -14.44
CA GLY A 374 35.11 23.79 -15.63
C GLY A 374 33.65 24.18 -15.87
N ASP A 375 33.07 23.62 -16.94
CA ASP A 375 31.69 23.83 -17.38
C ASP A 375 30.70 22.77 -16.84
N LYS A 376 31.18 21.83 -16.02
CA LYS A 376 30.40 20.73 -15.44
C LYS A 376 30.29 20.85 -13.93
N ALA A 377 29.15 20.46 -13.40
CA ALA A 377 28.91 20.36 -11.98
C ALA A 377 28.30 19.00 -11.61
N ARG A 378 28.69 18.49 -10.44
CA ARG A 378 28.05 17.34 -9.80
C ARG A 378 27.43 17.77 -8.49
N VAL A 379 26.16 17.43 -8.31
CA VAL A 379 25.37 17.79 -7.14
C VAL A 379 24.78 16.53 -6.50
N ALA A 380 24.85 16.44 -5.17
CA ALA A 380 24.10 15.47 -4.38
C ALA A 380 23.61 16.13 -3.10
N GLY A 381 22.38 15.87 -2.68
CA GLY A 381 21.85 16.53 -1.50
C GLY A 381 20.65 15.85 -0.88
N THR A 382 20.25 16.39 0.26
CA THR A 382 19.14 15.90 1.04
C THR A 382 18.32 17.05 1.62
N ALA A 383 17.06 16.76 1.91
CA ALA A 383 16.19 17.61 2.69
C ALA A 383 15.29 16.75 3.57
N ARG A 384 14.74 17.36 4.63
CA ARG A 384 13.74 16.72 5.47
C ARG A 384 12.51 17.60 5.53
N ILE A 385 11.38 17.04 5.15
CA ILE A 385 10.11 17.76 4.99
C ILE A 385 9.08 17.17 5.95
N ASP A 386 8.32 18.02 6.63
CA ASP A 386 7.13 17.59 7.35
C ASP A 386 5.94 17.58 6.39
N ARG A 387 5.45 16.40 6.02
CA ARG A 387 4.33 16.23 5.09
C ARG A 387 3.03 16.88 5.61
N THR A 388 2.84 16.92 6.93
CA THR A 388 1.60 17.39 7.55
C THR A 388 1.46 18.90 7.41
N ALA A 389 2.58 19.63 7.37
CA ALA A 389 2.61 21.07 7.15
C ALA A 389 2.06 21.49 5.78
N PHE A 390 2.02 20.55 4.82
CA PHE A 390 1.46 20.74 3.48
C PHE A 390 0.10 20.07 3.29
N GLY A 391 -0.43 19.44 4.33
CA GLY A 391 -1.63 18.62 4.24
C GLY A 391 -1.46 17.38 3.36
N VAL A 392 -0.25 16.87 3.18
CA VAL A 392 -0.02 15.61 2.45
C VAL A 392 -0.23 14.43 3.41
N GLY A 393 -1.25 13.62 3.12
CA GLY A 393 -1.79 12.59 4.01
C GLY A 393 -2.87 13.17 4.91
N GLN A 394 -4.09 13.26 4.38
CA GLN A 394 -5.32 13.64 5.07
C GLN A 394 -6.10 12.39 5.52
N GLY A 395 -7.23 12.58 6.20
CA GLY A 395 -8.08 11.46 6.63
C GLY A 395 -7.34 10.56 7.63
N GLU A 396 -7.19 9.26 7.31
CA GLU A 396 -6.47 8.29 8.20
C GLU A 396 -5.00 8.61 8.26
N TRP A 397 -4.48 9.19 7.18
CA TRP A 397 -3.09 9.51 7.04
C TRP A 397 -2.73 10.83 7.73
N ALA A 398 -3.71 11.53 8.33
CA ALA A 398 -3.43 12.76 9.07
C ALA A 398 -2.62 12.49 10.35
N ALA A 399 -2.90 11.36 11.01
CA ALA A 399 -2.14 10.93 12.16
C ALA A 399 -0.74 10.43 11.74
N THR A 400 0.22 10.55 12.67
CA THR A 400 1.64 10.27 12.41
C THR A 400 2.11 8.91 12.92
N ASP A 401 1.18 8.11 13.43
CA ASP A 401 1.39 6.76 13.97
C ASP A 401 1.57 5.74 12.84
N ALA A 402 0.71 5.80 11.82
CA ALA A 402 0.82 4.98 10.63
C ALA A 402 1.87 5.52 9.68
N ILE A 403 1.78 6.79 9.27
CA ILE A 403 2.78 7.40 8.38
C ILE A 403 3.49 8.51 9.13
N ALA A 404 4.81 8.43 9.30
CA ALA A 404 5.55 9.48 10.00
C ALA A 404 5.34 10.86 9.34
N ALA A 405 5.35 11.94 10.14
CA ALA A 405 5.30 13.30 9.62
C ALA A 405 6.52 13.63 8.75
N ALA A 406 7.69 13.18 9.18
CA ALA A 406 8.94 13.42 8.47
C ALA A 406 9.07 12.53 7.24
N VAL A 407 9.35 13.16 6.10
CA VAL A 407 9.72 12.56 4.83
C VAL A 407 11.13 13.03 4.49
N ASP A 408 12.01 12.07 4.23
CA ASP A 408 13.37 12.36 3.80
C ASP A 408 13.39 12.46 2.27
N VAL A 409 14.09 13.45 1.73
CA VAL A 409 14.23 13.70 0.29
C VAL A 409 15.70 13.58 -0.06
N ASP A 410 16.02 12.86 -1.13
CA ASP A 410 17.36 12.73 -1.69
C ASP A 410 17.38 13.15 -3.16
N PHE A 411 18.47 13.74 -3.61
CA PHE A 411 18.66 14.03 -5.02
C PHE A 411 20.12 13.96 -5.43
N SER A 412 20.36 13.62 -6.69
CA SER A 412 21.67 13.74 -7.30
C SER A 412 21.56 13.96 -8.80
N PHE A 413 22.40 14.82 -9.35
CA PHE A 413 22.41 15.10 -10.79
C PHE A 413 23.75 15.71 -11.22
N ASN A 414 24.00 15.67 -12.52
CA ASN A 414 25.04 16.47 -13.15
C ASN A 414 24.40 17.68 -13.82
N ALA A 415 25.12 18.79 -13.89
CA ALA A 415 24.70 19.98 -14.62
C ALA A 415 25.83 20.51 -15.49
N THR A 416 25.47 21.22 -16.55
CA THR A 416 26.41 21.92 -17.43
C THR A 416 26.02 23.39 -17.57
N ARG A 417 26.99 24.24 -17.81
CA ARG A 417 26.76 25.64 -18.22
C ARG A 417 27.42 25.90 -19.57
N PRO A 418 27.05 26.96 -20.30
CA PRO A 418 27.83 27.41 -21.45
C PRO A 418 29.30 27.63 -21.05
N ALA A 419 30.22 27.28 -21.94
CA ALA A 419 31.62 27.64 -21.75
C ALA A 419 31.75 29.18 -21.66
N PRO A 420 32.64 29.69 -20.80
CA PRO A 420 32.83 31.13 -20.57
C PRO A 420 33.28 31.88 -21.84
#